data_AF-A0A7X0GSK5-F1
#
_entry.id   AF-A0A7X0GSK5-F1
#
_cell.length_a   1.000
_cell.length_b   1.000
_cell.length_c   1.000
_cell.angle_alpha   90.00
_cell.angle_beta   90.00
_cell.angle_gamma   90.00
#
_symmetry.space_group_name_H-M   'P 1'
#
loop_
_entity.id
_entity.type
_entity.pdbx_description
1 polymer ?
#
loop_
_entity_poly.entity_id
_entity_poly.type
_entity_poly.pdbx_seq_one_letter_code
_entity_poly.pdbx_strand_id
1 'polypeptide(L)'
;MAEAAARDPRAAAARRELEEEIHALAAEVRPRDHHTLVHGELGADHVLLTPDGHPALIDIEGLMYFDVEHEHVFLRLRFGPHYDALRAPGLDEARLRLYRLAMHIGLVSGPLTLIEGDFPHPDPMREIAEHNLHQTLSLLRSAS
;
A
#
# COMPACT_ATOMS: atom_id res chain seq x y z
N MET A 1 12.32 -1.26 2.26
CA MET A 1 12.95 -2.55 1.89
C MET A 1 13.90 -3.09 2.96
N ALA A 2 14.88 -2.29 3.43
CA ALA A 2 15.80 -2.72 4.49
C ALA A 2 15.07 -3.23 5.76
N GLU A 3 14.01 -2.54 6.17
CA GLU A 3 13.19 -2.94 7.33
C GLU A 3 12.45 -4.26 7.17
N ALA A 4 11.91 -4.54 5.98
CA ALA A 4 11.24 -5.82 5.69
C ALA A 4 12.28 -6.96 5.65
N ALA A 5 13.43 -6.73 5.00
CA ALA A 5 14.53 -7.69 4.93
C ALA A 5 15.17 -7.97 6.32
N ALA A 6 15.19 -6.99 7.22
CA ALA A 6 15.68 -7.20 8.58
C ALA A 6 14.75 -8.11 9.42
N ARG A 7 13.47 -8.18 9.06
CA ARG A 7 12.42 -8.81 9.87
C ARG A 7 11.88 -10.12 9.30
N ASP A 8 12.02 -10.37 7.99
CA ASP A 8 11.65 -11.64 7.37
C ASP A 8 12.79 -12.19 6.48
N PRO A 9 13.27 -13.42 6.73
CA PRO A 9 14.37 -14.01 5.96
C PRO A 9 14.02 -14.26 4.48
N ARG A 10 12.75 -14.43 4.12
CA ARG A 10 12.32 -14.57 2.72
C ARG A 10 12.39 -13.21 2.01
N ALA A 11 12.03 -12.12 2.69
CA ALA A 11 12.23 -10.77 2.18
C ALA A 11 13.73 -10.45 2.05
N ALA A 12 14.57 -10.90 2.99
CA ALA A 12 16.02 -10.78 2.89
C ALA A 12 16.60 -11.52 1.67
N ALA A 13 16.13 -12.75 1.43
CA ALA A 13 16.55 -13.57 0.30
C ALA A 13 16.19 -12.92 -1.05
N ALA A 14 15.00 -12.30 -1.16
CA ALA A 14 14.53 -11.63 -2.36
C ALA A 14 15.01 -10.16 -2.49
N ARG A 15 15.86 -9.68 -1.57
CA ARG A 15 16.16 -8.23 -1.46
C ARG A 15 16.67 -7.60 -2.75
N ARG A 16 17.66 -8.24 -3.37
CA ARG A 16 18.29 -7.72 -4.58
C ARG A 16 17.29 -7.65 -5.74
N GLU A 17 16.50 -8.70 -5.94
CA GLU A 17 15.48 -8.78 -6.99
C GLU A 17 14.39 -7.71 -6.77
N LEU A 18 13.99 -7.46 -5.51
CA LEU A 18 13.07 -6.39 -5.16
C LEU A 18 13.63 -4.99 -5.41
N GLU A 19 14.89 -4.75 -5.05
CA GLU A 19 15.55 -3.47 -5.35
C GLU A 19 15.63 -3.23 -6.86
N GLU A 20 16.00 -4.24 -7.64
CA GLU A 20 16.04 -4.19 -9.12
C GLU A 20 14.65 -3.88 -9.71
N GLU A 21 13.60 -4.57 -9.25
CA GLU A 21 12.22 -4.37 -9.73
C GLU A 21 11.68 -2.98 -9.36
N ILE A 22 11.95 -2.50 -8.14
CA ILE A 22 11.57 -1.13 -7.74
C ILE A 22 12.21 -0.10 -8.67
N HIS A 23 13.50 -0.27 -8.98
CA HIS A 23 14.20 0.63 -9.90
C HIS A 23 13.65 0.56 -11.33
N ALA A 24 13.31 -0.64 -11.82
CA ALA A 24 12.69 -0.82 -13.12
C ALA A 24 11.32 -0.11 -13.20
N LEU A 25 10.43 -0.36 -12.24
CA LEU A 25 9.11 0.28 -12.17
C LEU A 25 9.22 1.80 -12.00
N ALA A 26 10.17 2.28 -11.18
CA ALA A 26 10.41 3.70 -11.01
C ALA A 26 10.89 4.38 -12.31
N ALA A 27 11.67 3.70 -13.14
CA ALA A 27 12.14 4.23 -14.42
C ALA A 27 11.00 4.42 -15.45
N GLU A 28 9.88 3.71 -15.29
CA GLU A 28 8.70 3.87 -16.14
C GLU A 28 7.82 5.07 -15.76
N VAL A 29 7.95 5.55 -14.52
CA VAL A 29 7.14 6.65 -14.01
C VAL A 29 7.63 7.97 -14.59
N ARG A 30 6.74 8.69 -15.29
CA ARG A 30 7.06 10.01 -15.83
C ARG A 30 6.80 11.10 -14.78
N PRO A 31 7.61 12.18 -14.75
CA PRO A 31 7.31 13.36 -13.95
C PRO A 31 5.90 13.89 -14.22
N ARG A 32 5.28 14.44 -13.17
CA ARG A 32 3.96 15.08 -13.22
C ARG A 32 4.05 16.42 -12.50
N ASP A 33 3.22 17.37 -12.92
CA ASP A 33 3.17 18.75 -12.42
C ASP A 33 2.07 18.98 -11.37
N HIS A 34 1.26 17.96 -11.08
CA HIS A 34 0.13 18.03 -10.18
C HIS A 34 0.06 16.83 -9.24
N HIS A 35 -0.22 17.11 -7.96
CA HIS A 35 -0.58 16.14 -6.93
C HIS A 35 -1.95 16.49 -6.36
N THR A 36 -2.69 15.50 -5.90
CA THR A 36 -3.97 15.72 -5.21
C THR A 36 -3.83 15.46 -3.72
N LEU A 37 -4.73 16.03 -2.93
CA LEU A 37 -4.89 15.62 -1.54
C LEU A 37 -5.42 14.17 -1.52
N VAL A 38 -4.68 13.27 -0.88
CA VAL A 38 -5.04 11.88 -0.64
C VAL A 38 -5.10 11.64 0.87
N HIS A 39 -5.97 10.73 1.29
CA HIS A 39 -6.13 10.31 2.69
C HIS A 39 -4.95 9.45 3.15
N GLY A 40 -4.35 8.69 2.24
CA GLY A 40 -3.21 7.80 2.50
C GLY A 40 -3.62 6.44 3.08
N GLU A 41 -4.77 6.37 3.76
CA GLU A 41 -5.26 5.17 4.44
C GLU A 41 -6.78 5.00 4.32
N LEU A 42 -7.44 5.44 3.23
CA LEU A 42 -8.90 5.43 3.17
C LEU A 42 -9.49 4.00 3.19
N GLY A 43 -10.11 3.64 4.30
CA GLY A 43 -10.95 2.44 4.48
C GLY A 43 -12.41 2.80 4.74
N ALA A 44 -13.31 1.82 4.68
CA ALA A 44 -14.72 2.02 5.05
C ALA A 44 -14.88 2.44 6.52
N ASP A 45 -13.95 1.96 7.36
CA ASP A 45 -13.79 2.32 8.76
C ASP A 45 -13.32 3.76 9.01
N HIS A 46 -12.80 4.44 7.98
CA HIS A 46 -12.37 5.85 8.04
C HIS A 46 -13.42 6.80 7.48
N VAL A 47 -14.64 6.31 7.23
CA VAL A 47 -15.77 7.12 6.77
C VAL A 47 -16.92 7.00 7.77
N LEU A 48 -17.26 8.12 8.40
CA LEU A 48 -18.48 8.27 9.18
C LEU A 48 -19.59 8.91 8.35
N LEU A 49 -20.83 8.73 8.76
CA LEU A 49 -21.98 9.45 8.20
C LEU A 49 -22.49 10.47 9.23
N THR A 50 -22.73 11.70 8.80
CA THR A 50 -23.46 12.69 9.60
C THR A 50 -24.92 12.25 9.78
N PRO A 51 -25.69 12.86 10.70
CA PRO A 51 -27.13 12.59 10.84
C PRO A 51 -27.92 12.79 9.53
N ASP A 52 -27.46 13.69 8.66
CA ASP A 52 -28.05 13.97 7.34
C ASP A 52 -27.55 13.03 6.23
N GLY A 53 -26.66 12.09 6.56
CA GLY A 53 -26.11 11.09 5.63
C GLY A 53 -24.92 11.57 4.80
N HIS A 54 -24.27 12.69 5.16
CA HIS A 54 -23.07 13.14 4.47
C HIS A 54 -21.83 12.38 4.97
N PRO A 55 -20.91 11.97 4.08
CA PRO A 55 -19.67 11.33 4.50
C PRO A 55 -18.73 12.32 5.19
N ALA A 56 -18.12 11.88 6.29
CA ALA A 56 -17.05 12.58 7.00
C ALA A 56 -15.83 11.65 7.10
N LEU A 57 -14.68 12.13 6.63
CA LEU A 57 -13.41 11.41 6.70
C LEU A 57 -12.78 11.62 8.09
N ILE A 58 -12.27 10.56 8.68
CA ILE A 58 -11.58 10.55 9.98
C ILE A 58 -10.24 9.82 9.84
N ASP A 59 -9.41 9.83 10.90
CA ASP A 59 -8.10 9.15 10.88
C ASP A 59 -7.18 9.72 9.77
N ILE A 60 -7.02 11.05 9.79
CA ILE A 60 -6.37 11.83 8.73
C ILE A 60 -4.84 11.95 8.92
N GLU A 61 -4.26 11.13 9.78
CA GLU A 61 -2.84 11.09 10.10
C GLU A 61 -1.98 10.78 8.85
N GLY A 62 -2.53 10.02 7.90
CA GLY A 62 -1.92 9.72 6.60
C GLY A 62 -2.13 10.77 5.50
N LEU A 63 -2.84 11.87 5.79
CA LEU A 63 -3.23 12.86 4.79
C LEU A 63 -2.01 13.57 4.16
N MET A 64 -1.93 13.58 2.83
CA MET A 64 -0.81 14.18 2.10
C MET A 64 -1.20 14.67 0.71
N TYR A 65 -0.41 15.58 0.13
CA TYR A 65 -0.45 15.85 -1.31
C TYR A 65 0.43 14.84 -2.03
N PHE A 66 -0.18 13.95 -2.79
CA PHE A 66 0.54 12.89 -3.50
C PHE A 66 -0.18 12.47 -4.79
N ASP A 67 0.38 11.48 -5.48
CA ASP A 67 -0.26 10.86 -6.63
C ASP A 67 -1.52 10.08 -6.21
N VAL A 68 -2.63 10.33 -6.91
CA VAL A 68 -3.92 9.69 -6.65
C VAL A 68 -3.85 8.16 -6.76
N GLU A 69 -2.91 7.66 -7.57
CA GLU A 69 -2.65 6.24 -7.73
C GLU A 69 -2.25 5.54 -6.41
N HIS A 70 -1.61 6.25 -5.47
CA HIS A 70 -1.31 5.70 -4.14
C HIS A 70 -2.58 5.37 -3.36
N GLU A 71 -3.54 6.30 -3.32
CA GLU A 71 -4.85 6.11 -2.71
C GLU A 71 -5.59 4.94 -3.38
N HIS A 72 -5.57 4.87 -4.71
CA HIS A 72 -6.25 3.79 -5.44
C HIS A 72 -5.65 2.41 -5.19
N VAL A 73 -4.34 2.30 -4.97
CA VAL A 73 -3.71 1.05 -4.55
C VAL A 73 -4.24 0.63 -3.18
N PHE A 74 -4.34 1.57 -2.23
CA PHE A 74 -4.88 1.29 -0.90
C PHE A 74 -6.37 0.92 -0.94
N LEU A 75 -7.19 1.69 -1.66
CA LEU A 75 -8.61 1.42 -1.88
C LEU A 75 -8.83 0.03 -2.49
N ARG A 76 -8.03 -0.38 -3.47
CA ARG A 76 -8.15 -1.72 -4.06
C ARG A 76 -7.85 -2.82 -3.04
N LEU A 77 -6.87 -2.60 -2.16
CA LEU A 77 -6.54 -3.52 -1.08
C LEU A 77 -7.68 -3.61 -0.05
N ARG A 78 -8.26 -2.47 0.36
CA ARG A 78 -9.32 -2.40 1.38
C ARG A 78 -10.67 -2.90 0.89
N PHE A 79 -11.04 -2.58 -0.34
CA PHE A 79 -12.39 -2.83 -0.87
C PHE A 79 -12.48 -4.05 -1.79
N GLY A 80 -11.34 -4.57 -2.27
CA GLY A 80 -11.27 -5.80 -3.05
C GLY A 80 -12.27 -5.80 -4.23
N PRO A 81 -13.21 -6.77 -4.31
CA PRO A 81 -14.23 -6.81 -5.36
C PRO A 81 -15.12 -5.57 -5.47
N HIS A 82 -15.23 -4.76 -4.41
CA HIS A 82 -16.04 -3.53 -4.39
C HIS A 82 -15.29 -2.29 -4.89
N TYR A 83 -13.97 -2.39 -5.14
CA TYR A 83 -13.12 -1.28 -5.57
C TYR A 83 -13.61 -0.60 -6.85
N ASP A 84 -14.20 -1.36 -7.79
CA ASP A 84 -14.57 -0.82 -9.10
C ASP A 84 -15.59 0.34 -9.00
N ALA A 85 -16.40 0.37 -7.93
CA ALA A 85 -17.30 1.48 -7.65
C ALA A 85 -16.59 2.78 -7.21
N LEU A 86 -15.35 2.66 -6.73
CA LEU A 86 -14.52 3.76 -6.22
C LEU A 86 -13.44 4.20 -7.22
N ARG A 87 -13.29 3.49 -8.36
CA ARG A 87 -12.21 3.72 -9.30
C ARG A 87 -12.39 5.04 -10.05
N ALA A 88 -11.40 5.93 -9.95
CA ALA A 88 -11.33 7.12 -10.77
C ALA A 88 -10.81 6.79 -12.19
N PRO A 89 -11.25 7.51 -13.23
CA PRO A 89 -10.68 7.39 -14.57
C PRO A 89 -9.27 8.02 -14.62
N GLY A 90 -8.49 7.66 -15.65
CA GLY A 90 -7.22 8.35 -15.96
C GLY A 90 -6.03 8.01 -15.06
N LEU A 91 -6.11 6.93 -14.27
CA LEU A 91 -5.00 6.46 -13.45
C LEU A 91 -3.81 6.02 -14.31
N ASP A 92 -2.61 6.44 -13.91
CA ASP A 92 -1.36 6.05 -14.54
C ASP A 92 -0.94 4.63 -14.10
N GLU A 93 -0.94 3.71 -15.05
CA GLU A 93 -0.63 2.31 -14.78
C GLU A 93 0.83 2.10 -14.33
N ALA A 94 1.80 2.91 -14.78
CA ALA A 94 3.18 2.79 -14.32
C ALA A 94 3.28 3.12 -12.82
N ARG A 95 2.58 4.17 -12.39
CA ARG A 95 2.48 4.55 -10.97
C ARG A 95 1.75 3.51 -10.15
N LEU A 96 0.63 2.98 -10.65
CA LEU A 96 -0.13 1.93 -9.97
C LEU A 96 0.73 0.68 -9.71
N ARG A 97 1.52 0.23 -10.69
CA ARG A 97 2.41 -0.94 -10.49
C ARG A 97 3.49 -0.67 -9.44
N LEU A 98 4.17 0.48 -9.52
CA LEU A 98 5.18 0.87 -8.54
C LEU A 98 4.59 0.96 -7.13
N TYR A 99 3.49 1.70 -6.96
CA TYR A 99 2.88 1.90 -5.65
C TYR A 99 2.25 0.64 -5.10
N ARG A 100 1.74 -0.27 -5.94
CA ARG A 100 1.27 -1.58 -5.51
C ARG A 100 2.40 -2.39 -4.88
N LEU A 101 3.56 -2.47 -5.54
CA LEU A 101 4.72 -3.17 -4.97
C LEU A 101 5.18 -2.50 -3.66
N ALA A 102 5.32 -1.17 -3.67
CA ALA A 102 5.74 -0.42 -2.49
C ALA A 102 4.79 -0.58 -1.30
N MET A 103 3.47 -0.56 -1.55
CA MET A 103 2.43 -0.75 -0.53
C MET A 103 2.53 -2.12 0.13
N HIS A 104 2.65 -3.20 -0.66
CA HIS A 104 2.80 -4.54 -0.10
C HIS A 104 4.10 -4.68 0.70
N ILE A 105 5.21 -4.10 0.25
CA ILE A 105 6.47 -4.10 1.03
C ILE A 105 6.28 -3.36 2.36
N GLY A 106 5.61 -2.19 2.35
CA GLY A 106 5.31 -1.42 3.55
C GLY A 106 4.42 -2.19 4.54
N LEU A 107 3.43 -2.92 4.03
CA LEU A 107 2.56 -3.78 4.84
C LEU A 107 3.23 -5.08 5.30
N VAL A 108 4.48 -5.34 4.93
CA VAL A 108 5.34 -6.32 5.61
C VAL A 108 6.07 -5.65 6.77
N SER A 109 6.77 -4.53 6.52
CA SER A 109 7.62 -3.91 7.55
C SER A 109 6.84 -3.24 8.66
N GLY A 110 5.75 -2.54 8.34
CA GLY A 110 4.93 -1.79 9.30
C GLY A 110 4.34 -2.68 10.40
N PRO A 111 3.53 -3.71 10.06
CA PRO A 111 2.96 -4.61 11.06
C PRO A 111 4.01 -5.34 11.89
N LEU A 112 5.13 -5.77 11.27
CA LEU A 112 6.22 -6.42 12.00
C LEU A 112 6.93 -5.45 12.96
N THR A 113 6.98 -4.15 12.64
CA THR A 113 7.51 -3.12 13.55
C THR A 113 6.54 -2.86 14.71
N LEU A 114 5.23 -2.83 14.46
CA LEU A 114 4.22 -2.64 15.51
C LEU A 114 4.29 -3.73 16.59
N ILE A 115 4.42 -5.00 16.19
CA ILE A 115 4.46 -6.13 17.13
C ILE A 115 5.79 -6.26 17.89
N GLU A 116 6.85 -5.56 17.48
CA GLU A 116 8.06 -5.41 18.29
C GLU A 116 7.83 -4.46 19.48
N GLY A 117 6.82 -3.58 19.37
CA GLY A 117 6.33 -2.73 20.44
C GLY A 117 5.29 -3.42 21.34
N ASP A 118 4.45 -2.61 21.97
CA ASP A 118 3.38 -3.04 22.87
C ASP A 118 2.02 -3.16 22.16
N PHE A 119 2.02 -3.36 20.83
CA PHE A 119 0.80 -3.37 20.04
C PHE A 119 -0.17 -4.46 20.49
N PRO A 120 -1.44 -4.13 20.75
CA PRO A 120 -2.44 -5.10 21.18
C PRO A 120 -2.78 -6.03 20.01
N HIS A 121 -2.91 -7.34 20.28
CA HIS A 121 -3.27 -8.34 19.27
C HIS A 121 -2.23 -8.48 18.14
N PRO A 122 -1.08 -9.12 18.40
CA PRO A 122 -0.02 -9.28 17.41
C PRO A 122 -0.38 -10.24 16.26
N ASP A 123 -1.31 -11.18 16.47
CA ASP A 123 -1.63 -12.20 15.47
C ASP A 123 -2.23 -11.61 14.18
N PRO A 124 -3.23 -10.72 14.21
CA PRO A 124 -3.68 -9.99 13.02
C PRO A 124 -2.57 -9.27 12.27
N MET A 125 -1.62 -8.64 12.99
CA MET A 125 -0.49 -7.94 12.36
C MET A 125 0.45 -8.92 11.64
N ARG A 126 0.68 -10.12 12.22
CA ARG A 126 1.45 -11.18 11.57
C ARG A 126 0.75 -11.69 10.31
N GLU A 127 -0.57 -11.87 10.35
CA GLU A 127 -1.36 -12.29 9.17
C GLU A 127 -1.30 -11.26 8.04
N ILE A 128 -1.38 -9.96 8.36
CA ILE A 128 -1.21 -8.88 7.38
C ILE A 128 0.20 -8.96 6.78
N ALA A 129 1.24 -9.06 7.60
CA ALA A 129 2.61 -9.14 7.10
C ALA A 129 2.83 -10.37 6.20
N GLU A 130 2.33 -11.54 6.60
CA GLU A 130 2.45 -12.79 5.85
C GLU A 130 1.74 -12.71 4.49
N HIS A 131 0.51 -12.20 4.48
CA HIS A 131 -0.24 -12.01 3.24
C HIS A 131 0.50 -11.08 2.26
N ASN A 132 0.98 -9.94 2.76
CA ASN A 132 1.63 -8.93 1.93
C ASN A 132 3.03 -9.37 1.47
N LEU A 133 3.71 -10.22 2.22
CA LEU A 133 4.94 -10.87 1.76
C LEU A 133 4.66 -11.81 0.59
N HIS A 134 3.61 -12.62 0.66
CA HIS A 134 3.20 -13.47 -0.48
C HIS A 134 2.86 -12.64 -1.71
N GLN A 135 2.14 -11.52 -1.55
CA GLN A 135 1.84 -10.60 -2.66
C GLN A 135 3.11 -10.00 -3.25
N THR A 136 4.02 -9.50 -2.40
CA THR A 136 5.32 -8.95 -2.81
C THR A 136 6.10 -9.93 -3.68
N LEU A 137 6.27 -11.17 -3.19
CA LEU A 137 6.99 -12.22 -3.93
C LEU A 137 6.26 -12.67 -5.19
N SER A 138 4.93 -12.59 -5.24
CA SER A 138 4.16 -12.89 -6.45
C SER A 138 4.31 -11.83 -7.53
N LEU A 139 4.41 -10.56 -7.15
CA LEU A 139 4.61 -9.46 -8.09
C LEU A 139 5.99 -9.55 -8.76
N LEU A 140 7.03 -9.90 -8.01
CA LEU A 140 8.37 -10.19 -8.57
C LEU A 140 8.34 -11.26 -9.66
N ARG A 141 7.65 -12.38 -9.40
CA ARG A 141 7.55 -13.48 -10.36
C ARG A 141 6.76 -13.13 -11.61
N SER A 142 5.92 -12.10 -11.54
CA SER A 142 5.11 -11.66 -12.69
C SER A 142 5.84 -10.67 -13.58
N ALA A 143 6.98 -10.15 -13.12
CA ALA A 143 7.85 -9.23 -13.85
C ALA A 143 9.00 -9.96 -14.61
N SER A 144 9.35 -11.18 -14.18
CA SER A 144 10.30 -12.09 -14.86
C SER A 144 9.66 -12.82 -16.04
#